data_AF-A0A2V1D2L2-F1
#
_entry.id   AF-A0A2V1D2L2-F1
#
_cell.length_a   1.000
_cell.length_b   1.000
_cell.length_c   1.000
_cell.angle_alpha   90.00
_cell.angle_beta   90.00
_cell.angle_gamma   90.00
#
_symmetry.space_group_name_H-M   'P 1'
#
loop_
_entity.id
_entity.type
_entity.pdbx_description
1 polymer ?
#
loop_
_entity_poly.entity_id
_entity_poly.type
_entity_poly.pdbx_seq_one_letter_code
_entity_poly.pdbx_strand_id
1 'polypeptide(L)'
;MAASFRNTWTPASPNGNGKRPETRHHESLSVLKFAWSTFHSLPTRRKTLLVTTFILGVFLTTMLKHESILWLLASTAGTTPMVGWGQGTSFDYPGLRFDIHDRKFQITIFSDLHLGDQARPGTDNKTISVMKDVLDAEPGTDLVVLNGDLISCEYIAPDSANGMIDKVIDPLLKRKMPFSATFGNHDMSKTCDTRAVAKHMREKANAKVKGHRKVTWTENAVAGEYHDVGTSNYYIPIYSAGGGGNPKLKMLLWFFDSKGGNRYQPQGVDVPVTDMVDEKVISWFKLTRDQIRLSNNNIPIPSLAFIHIPPSITEAFRKSGLRTEQTEPGLNDEIISVLADGIPGGDRAFLQALLETDGLMAVFSGHDHRIDWCMKYPSSSSTTSSTHSDAFAAMPHVEGSNLHICFNRHSGYGGYSDFERGGRHVVVDEDVVDRYLASYPPRAPRSLRSFPPARKSKKRKVDVEREKKLELQTWIRLESGGVSGNVSLNATFGTDLYDEVAREKTFFAEGKILDGGGGDGGGNGSMMSVSFEMTATKSVDGLGGRLTTTTMMMGGVASSSLSSSTAAAVSSPSPSANSAPPPRLVWGFAL
;
A
#
# COMPACT_ATOMS: atom_id res chain seq x y z
N MET A 1 39.81 -30.97 6.71
CA MET A 1 41.18 -31.36 7.15
C MET A 1 42.18 -30.25 6.86
N ALA A 2 42.07 -29.10 7.54
CA ALA A 2 43.07 -28.02 7.49
C ALA A 2 43.12 -27.25 8.83
N ALA A 3 42.77 -27.92 9.94
CA ALA A 3 42.67 -27.30 11.27
C ALA A 3 43.33 -28.14 12.38
N SER A 4 44.28 -29.03 12.05
CA SER A 4 44.91 -29.91 13.06
C SER A 4 46.44 -30.03 12.95
N PHE A 5 47.11 -29.05 12.35
CA PHE A 5 48.58 -28.95 12.39
C PHE A 5 49.02 -27.51 12.69
N ARG A 6 48.67 -27.04 13.88
CA ARG A 6 49.32 -25.90 14.55
C ARG A 6 49.43 -26.27 16.01
N ASN A 7 50.43 -27.08 16.36
CA ASN A 7 51.00 -27.19 17.71
C ASN A 7 52.05 -28.29 17.72
N THR A 8 53.24 -27.96 17.26
CA THR A 8 54.56 -28.49 17.67
C THR A 8 55.58 -27.72 16.82
N TRP A 9 56.74 -27.38 17.39
CA TRP A 9 57.86 -26.58 16.85
C TRP A 9 57.97 -25.17 17.45
N THR A 10 58.54 -25.14 18.65
CA THR A 10 59.39 -24.06 19.17
C THR A 10 60.80 -24.18 18.56
N PRO A 11 61.36 -23.11 17.97
CA PRO A 11 62.80 -23.02 17.77
C PRO A 11 63.42 -21.98 18.71
N ALA A 12 64.49 -22.39 19.36
CA ALA A 12 65.39 -21.56 20.14
C ALA A 12 66.09 -20.49 19.27
N SER A 13 66.42 -19.37 19.92
CA SER A 13 67.26 -18.28 19.40
C SER A 13 68.63 -18.78 18.94
N PRO A 14 69.20 -18.18 17.87
CA PRO A 14 70.52 -17.59 18.04
C PRO A 14 70.69 -16.20 17.40
N ASN A 15 71.55 -15.41 18.06
CA ASN A 15 72.18 -14.19 17.57
C ASN A 15 72.85 -14.38 16.20
N GLY A 16 72.84 -13.32 15.37
CA GLY A 16 73.87 -13.14 14.33
C GLY A 16 73.35 -12.57 13.00
N ASN A 17 73.80 -11.35 12.70
CA ASN A 17 73.76 -10.63 11.42
C ASN A 17 73.61 -11.45 10.14
N GLY A 18 72.73 -11.00 9.25
CA GLY A 18 72.94 -11.15 7.79
C GLY A 18 71.70 -11.44 6.95
N LYS A 19 71.26 -10.41 6.22
CA LYS A 19 70.56 -10.46 4.92
C LYS A 19 69.19 -11.17 4.84
N ARG A 20 68.14 -10.36 4.53
CA ARG A 20 66.88 -10.82 3.94
C ARG A 20 67.14 -11.45 2.56
N PRO A 21 66.42 -12.53 2.20
CA PRO A 21 66.04 -12.77 0.83
C PRO A 21 64.52 -12.66 0.64
N GLU A 22 64.12 -11.95 -0.41
CA GLU A 22 62.84 -12.11 -1.08
C GLU A 22 62.71 -13.57 -1.57
N THR A 23 61.55 -14.19 -1.36
CA THR A 23 60.94 -15.20 -2.25
C THR A 23 59.69 -15.79 -1.59
N ARG A 24 58.50 -15.25 -1.89
CA ARG A 24 57.20 -15.78 -1.43
C ARG A 24 56.37 -16.44 -2.53
N HIS A 25 57.02 -16.90 -3.61
CA HIS A 25 56.36 -17.51 -4.77
C HIS A 25 56.73 -18.99 -5.05
N HIS A 26 57.60 -19.62 -4.26
CA HIS A 26 58.05 -20.99 -4.52
C HIS A 26 57.36 -22.10 -3.71
N GLU A 27 56.60 -21.79 -2.66
CA GLU A 27 55.98 -22.83 -1.81
C GLU A 27 54.67 -23.41 -2.35
N SER A 28 53.87 -22.66 -3.13
CA SER A 28 52.59 -23.18 -3.65
C SER A 28 52.79 -24.22 -4.76
N LEU A 29 53.84 -24.06 -5.58
CA LEU A 29 54.19 -24.98 -6.66
C LEU A 29 54.77 -26.31 -6.15
N SER A 30 55.41 -26.33 -4.97
CA SER A 30 55.97 -27.56 -4.39
C SER A 30 54.87 -28.47 -3.83
N VAL A 31 53.83 -27.90 -3.21
CA VAL A 31 52.70 -28.64 -2.65
C VAL A 31 51.85 -29.28 -3.75
N LEU A 32 51.59 -28.56 -4.85
CA LEU A 32 50.85 -29.10 -6.00
C LEU A 32 51.62 -30.23 -6.70
N LYS A 33 52.94 -30.08 -6.88
CA LYS A 33 53.80 -31.14 -7.44
C LYS A 33 53.87 -32.36 -6.54
N PHE A 34 53.95 -32.17 -5.22
CA PHE A 34 53.94 -33.25 -4.24
C PHE A 34 52.59 -33.99 -4.21
N ALA A 35 51.47 -33.26 -4.22
CA ALA A 35 50.13 -33.84 -4.27
C ALA A 35 49.91 -34.62 -5.58
N TRP A 36 50.38 -34.09 -6.71
CA TRP A 36 50.29 -34.74 -8.01
C TRP A 36 51.10 -36.04 -8.08
N SER A 37 52.35 -36.01 -7.60
CA SER A 37 53.22 -37.18 -7.50
C SER A 37 52.63 -38.25 -6.57
N THR A 38 52.13 -37.84 -5.41
CA THR A 38 51.49 -38.73 -4.43
C THR A 38 50.21 -39.34 -4.98
N PHE A 39 49.41 -38.59 -5.75
CA PHE A 39 48.24 -39.15 -6.42
C PHE A 39 48.63 -40.20 -7.46
N HIS A 40 49.72 -39.97 -8.22
CA HIS A 40 50.20 -40.90 -9.25
C HIS A 40 50.85 -42.18 -8.68
N SER A 41 51.37 -42.16 -7.46
CA SER A 41 51.91 -43.34 -6.80
C SER A 41 50.84 -44.24 -6.16
N LEU A 42 49.57 -43.82 -6.13
CA LEU A 42 48.49 -44.64 -5.59
C LEU A 42 48.10 -45.80 -6.53
N PRO A 43 47.74 -46.98 -5.97
CA PRO A 43 47.13 -48.06 -6.74
C PRO A 43 45.84 -47.61 -7.44
N THR A 44 45.54 -48.17 -8.60
CA THR A 44 44.39 -47.79 -9.44
C THR A 44 43.07 -47.74 -8.66
N ARG A 45 42.81 -48.71 -7.77
CA ARG A 45 41.61 -48.71 -6.92
C ARG A 45 41.49 -47.47 -6.02
N ARG A 46 42.60 -46.99 -5.46
CA ARG A 46 42.61 -45.79 -4.59
C ARG A 46 42.48 -44.49 -5.39
N LYS A 47 43.06 -44.43 -6.59
CA LYS A 47 42.86 -43.31 -7.53
C LYS A 47 41.41 -43.20 -7.95
N THR A 48 40.80 -44.31 -8.37
CA THR A 48 39.39 -44.36 -8.73
C THR A 48 38.52 -43.90 -7.58
N LEU A 49 38.74 -44.43 -6.36
CA LEU A 49 37.98 -44.05 -5.19
C LEU A 49 38.06 -42.53 -4.92
N LEU A 50 39.27 -41.96 -4.89
CA LEU A 50 39.49 -40.52 -4.63
C LEU A 50 38.86 -39.63 -5.70
N VAL A 51 38.97 -40.00 -6.97
CA VAL A 51 38.36 -39.25 -8.08
C VAL A 51 36.84 -39.35 -7.99
N THR A 52 36.28 -40.54 -7.72
CA THR A 52 34.83 -40.69 -7.54
C THR A 52 34.31 -39.91 -6.34
N THR A 53 35.01 -39.91 -5.20
CA THR A 53 34.58 -39.10 -4.03
C THR A 53 34.72 -37.60 -4.27
N PHE A 54 35.75 -37.16 -5.00
CA PHE A 54 35.91 -35.76 -5.38
C PHE A 54 34.81 -35.30 -6.35
N ILE A 55 34.52 -36.07 -7.40
CA ILE A 55 33.44 -35.78 -8.34
C ILE A 55 32.08 -35.80 -7.62
N LEU A 56 31.83 -36.80 -6.78
CA LEU A 56 30.60 -36.88 -5.99
C LEU A 56 30.48 -35.69 -5.03
N GLY A 57 31.58 -35.24 -4.44
CA GLY A 57 31.62 -34.07 -3.56
C GLY A 57 31.37 -32.75 -4.30
N VAL A 58 31.95 -32.58 -5.49
CA VAL A 58 31.68 -31.42 -6.36
C VAL A 58 30.22 -31.44 -6.85
N PHE A 59 29.71 -32.62 -7.21
CA PHE A 59 28.32 -32.80 -7.62
C PHE A 59 27.34 -32.53 -6.46
N LEU A 60 27.60 -33.05 -5.25
CA LEU A 60 26.80 -32.74 -4.06
C LEU A 60 26.88 -31.26 -3.69
N THR A 61 28.04 -30.63 -3.75
CA THR A 61 28.17 -29.21 -3.39
C THR A 61 27.55 -28.28 -4.43
N THR A 62 27.54 -28.66 -5.71
CA THR A 62 26.79 -27.93 -6.74
C THR A 62 25.28 -28.15 -6.62
N MET A 63 24.83 -29.37 -6.30
CA MET A 63 23.43 -29.67 -5.96
C MET A 63 22.94 -28.95 -4.70
N LEU A 64 23.75 -28.92 -3.63
CA LEU A 64 23.43 -28.25 -2.37
C LEU A 64 23.47 -26.72 -2.48
N LYS A 65 24.22 -26.16 -3.45
CA LYS A 65 24.21 -24.72 -3.75
C LYS A 65 23.04 -24.28 -4.62
N HIS A 66 22.41 -25.20 -5.34
CA HIS A 66 21.20 -24.94 -6.12
C HIS A 66 20.00 -25.61 -5.44
N GLU A 67 19.44 -24.93 -4.43
CA GLU A 67 18.27 -25.42 -3.66
C GLU A 67 17.10 -25.83 -4.56
N SER A 68 16.98 -25.23 -5.75
CA SER A 68 15.96 -25.54 -6.77
C SER A 68 15.97 -27.00 -7.25
N ILE A 69 17.13 -27.67 -7.29
CA ILE A 69 17.24 -29.04 -7.84
C ILE A 69 16.84 -30.09 -6.79
N LEU A 70 17.12 -29.83 -5.51
CA LEU A 70 16.67 -30.68 -4.41
C LEU A 70 15.13 -30.69 -4.29
N TRP A 71 14.49 -29.56 -4.58
CA TRP A 71 13.02 -29.47 -4.65
C TRP A 71 12.42 -30.16 -5.87
N LEU A 72 13.10 -30.15 -7.03
CA LEU A 72 12.66 -30.89 -8.22
C LEU A 72 12.71 -32.42 -7.99
N LEU A 73 13.68 -32.88 -7.19
CA LEU A 73 13.82 -34.30 -6.81
C LEU A 73 12.85 -34.70 -5.70
N ALA A 74 12.58 -33.83 -4.72
CA ALA A 74 11.60 -34.10 -3.66
C ALA A 74 10.14 -34.09 -4.17
N SER A 75 9.83 -33.21 -5.14
CA SER A 75 8.50 -33.14 -5.77
C SER A 75 8.21 -34.31 -6.70
N THR A 76 9.24 -34.93 -7.31
CA THR A 76 9.10 -36.14 -8.13
C THR A 76 9.03 -37.44 -7.31
N ALA A 77 9.56 -37.44 -6.08
CA ALA A 77 9.54 -38.62 -5.20
C ALA A 77 8.32 -38.67 -4.23
N GLY A 78 7.48 -37.64 -4.17
CA GLY A 78 6.29 -37.62 -3.29
C GLY A 78 6.59 -37.63 -1.79
N THR A 79 7.86 -37.50 -1.39
CA THR A 79 8.26 -37.48 0.02
C THR A 79 8.46 -36.05 0.48
N THR A 80 7.56 -35.55 1.33
CA THR A 80 7.81 -34.38 2.15
C THR A 80 8.95 -34.68 3.13
N PRO A 81 10.04 -33.91 3.15
CA PRO A 81 11.07 -34.10 4.17
C PRO A 81 10.45 -33.81 5.54
N MET A 82 10.53 -34.79 6.44
CA MET A 82 10.06 -34.66 7.82
C MET A 82 10.74 -33.46 8.48
N VAL A 83 9.89 -32.52 8.90
CA VAL A 83 10.22 -31.33 9.67
C VAL A 83 11.04 -31.71 10.89
N GLY A 84 12.22 -31.10 11.05
CA GLY A 84 12.98 -31.14 12.28
C GLY A 84 12.14 -30.54 13.41
N TRP A 85 11.87 -31.35 14.43
CA TRP A 85 11.19 -30.91 15.64
C TRP A 85 12.07 -29.89 16.37
N GLY A 86 11.59 -28.65 16.46
CA GLY A 86 12.22 -27.61 17.26
C GLY A 86 12.39 -26.26 16.56
N GLN A 87 11.30 -25.68 16.05
CA GLN A 87 11.02 -24.24 15.97
C GLN A 87 9.75 -24.05 15.13
N GLY A 88 8.60 -24.45 15.68
CA GLY A 88 7.33 -23.92 15.21
C GLY A 88 7.32 -22.44 15.56
N THR A 89 7.49 -21.56 14.59
CA THR A 89 7.14 -20.16 14.75
C THR A 89 5.66 -20.12 15.08
N SER A 90 5.25 -19.50 16.19
CA SER A 90 3.85 -19.35 16.61
C SER A 90 3.03 -18.41 15.71
N PHE A 91 3.47 -18.22 14.47
CA PHE A 91 2.95 -17.29 13.47
C PHE A 91 2.85 -18.05 12.15
N ASP A 92 1.70 -18.68 11.92
CA ASP A 92 1.31 -19.19 10.60
C ASP A 92 0.12 -18.37 10.10
N TYR A 93 0.39 -17.12 9.71
CA TYR A 93 -0.60 -16.34 8.98
C TYR A 93 -0.41 -16.61 7.48
N PRO A 94 -1.48 -16.91 6.72
CA PRO A 94 -1.38 -16.86 5.28
C PRO A 94 -0.94 -15.45 4.86
N GLY A 95 -0.05 -15.34 3.88
CA GLY A 95 0.39 -14.05 3.33
C GLY A 95 0.94 -14.17 1.91
N LEU A 96 1.29 -13.01 1.34
CA LEU A 96 1.97 -12.91 0.04
C LEU A 96 3.47 -12.87 0.23
N ARG A 97 4.23 -12.89 -0.87
CA ARG A 97 5.69 -12.92 -0.86
C ARG A 97 6.25 -11.93 -1.86
N PHE A 98 7.43 -11.39 -1.56
CA PHE A 98 8.29 -10.81 -2.59
C PHE A 98 8.57 -11.85 -3.68
N ASP A 99 8.66 -11.41 -4.92
CA ASP A 99 8.96 -12.28 -6.05
C ASP A 99 10.35 -12.92 -5.89
N ILE A 100 10.48 -14.18 -6.32
CA ILE A 100 11.72 -14.95 -6.12
C ILE A 100 12.82 -14.59 -7.11
N HIS A 101 12.47 -13.97 -8.23
CA HIS A 101 13.39 -13.66 -9.32
C HIS A 101 13.97 -12.27 -9.18
N ASP A 102 13.13 -11.26 -8.96
CA ASP A 102 13.55 -9.86 -8.87
C ASP A 102 13.59 -9.31 -7.44
N ARG A 103 13.06 -10.06 -6.46
CA ARG A 103 12.98 -9.66 -5.04
C ARG A 103 12.18 -8.38 -4.81
N LYS A 104 11.26 -8.04 -5.71
CA LYS A 104 10.35 -6.92 -5.56
C LYS A 104 8.98 -7.39 -5.09
N PHE A 105 8.24 -6.45 -4.54
CA PHE A 105 6.81 -6.58 -4.34
C PHE A 105 6.12 -5.38 -4.99
N GLN A 106 5.32 -5.65 -6.01
CA GLN A 106 4.74 -4.65 -6.88
C GLN A 106 3.21 -4.60 -6.71
N ILE A 107 2.68 -3.40 -6.49
CA ILE A 107 1.26 -3.17 -6.19
C ILE A 107 0.70 -2.21 -7.23
N THR A 108 -0.37 -2.62 -7.92
CA THR A 108 -1.16 -1.71 -8.76
C THR A 108 -2.45 -1.37 -8.04
N ILE A 109 -2.72 -0.08 -7.89
CA ILE A 109 -3.82 0.47 -7.12
C ILE A 109 -4.79 1.14 -8.10
N PHE A 110 -6.05 0.70 -8.08
CA PHE A 110 -7.16 1.35 -8.75
C PHE A 110 -8.08 1.98 -7.70
N SER A 111 -8.50 3.22 -7.94
CA SER A 111 -9.46 3.94 -7.11
C SER A 111 -10.53 4.56 -8.01
N ASP A 112 -11.72 4.77 -7.45
CA ASP A 112 -12.76 5.59 -8.08
C ASP A 112 -13.18 5.01 -9.45
N LEU A 113 -13.54 3.73 -9.47
CA LEU A 113 -14.00 3.04 -10.68
C LEU A 113 -15.42 3.46 -11.09
N HIS A 114 -16.28 3.73 -10.10
CA HIS A 114 -17.66 4.18 -10.27
C HIS A 114 -18.47 3.38 -11.30
N LEU A 115 -18.45 2.04 -11.21
CA LEU A 115 -19.32 1.24 -12.07
C LEU A 115 -20.79 1.46 -11.72
N GLY A 116 -21.63 1.56 -12.75
CA GLY A 116 -23.06 1.82 -12.61
C GLY A 116 -23.42 3.30 -12.44
N ASP A 117 -22.47 4.22 -12.66
CA ASP A 117 -22.72 5.66 -12.61
C ASP A 117 -23.69 6.11 -13.70
N GLN A 118 -24.88 6.54 -13.29
CA GLN A 118 -25.92 7.05 -14.20
C GLN A 118 -25.67 8.49 -14.64
N ALA A 119 -24.77 9.23 -13.97
CA ALA A 119 -24.32 10.53 -14.45
C ALA A 119 -23.40 10.39 -15.68
N ARG A 120 -22.80 9.22 -15.88
CA ARG A 120 -21.95 8.88 -17.05
C ARG A 120 -22.30 7.49 -17.59
N PRO A 121 -23.50 7.32 -18.19
CA PRO A 121 -24.00 6.01 -18.58
C PRO A 121 -23.12 5.35 -19.67
N GLY A 122 -23.02 4.02 -19.64
CA GLY A 122 -22.30 3.25 -20.65
C GLY A 122 -20.76 3.22 -20.49
N THR A 123 -20.24 3.80 -19.42
CA THR A 123 -18.79 3.91 -19.17
C THR A 123 -18.16 2.67 -18.53
N ASP A 124 -18.93 1.79 -17.89
CA ASP A 124 -18.45 0.58 -17.20
C ASP A 124 -17.40 -0.21 -18.00
N ASN A 125 -17.70 -0.52 -19.27
CA ASN A 125 -16.81 -1.33 -20.09
C ASN A 125 -15.49 -0.60 -20.37
N LYS A 126 -15.52 0.73 -20.45
CA LYS A 126 -14.32 1.53 -20.65
C LYS A 126 -13.48 1.60 -19.38
N THR A 127 -14.11 1.72 -18.19
CA THR A 127 -13.42 1.54 -16.91
C THR A 127 -12.72 0.18 -16.83
N ILE A 128 -13.40 -0.90 -17.23
CA ILE A 128 -12.80 -2.24 -17.24
C ILE A 128 -11.65 -2.35 -18.27
N SER A 129 -11.71 -1.63 -19.40
CA SER A 129 -10.58 -1.54 -20.32
C SER A 129 -9.38 -0.84 -19.70
N VAL A 130 -9.56 0.29 -19.00
CA VAL A 130 -8.46 0.97 -18.26
C VAL A 130 -7.76 0.00 -17.32
N MET A 131 -8.51 -0.77 -16.53
CA MET A 131 -7.92 -1.76 -15.63
C MET A 131 -7.08 -2.80 -16.39
N LYS A 132 -7.54 -3.24 -17.57
CA LYS A 132 -6.79 -4.20 -18.39
C LYS A 132 -5.53 -3.56 -18.97
N ASP A 133 -5.64 -2.38 -19.56
CA ASP A 133 -4.54 -1.69 -20.23
C ASP A 133 -3.42 -1.34 -19.24
N VAL A 134 -3.79 -0.87 -18.04
CA VAL A 134 -2.84 -0.62 -16.95
C VAL A 134 -2.14 -1.90 -16.49
N LEU A 135 -2.87 -3.00 -16.30
CA LEU A 135 -2.27 -4.28 -15.88
C LEU A 135 -1.42 -4.92 -16.98
N ASP A 136 -1.79 -4.74 -18.24
CA ASP A 136 -1.01 -5.24 -19.38
C ASP A 136 0.30 -4.44 -19.54
N ALA A 137 0.29 -3.15 -19.19
CA ALA A 137 1.48 -2.31 -19.12
C ALA A 137 2.34 -2.52 -17.86
N GLU A 138 1.79 -3.15 -16.81
CA GLU A 138 2.48 -3.49 -15.55
C GLU A 138 2.48 -5.01 -15.28
N PRO A 139 3.15 -5.82 -16.13
CA PRO A 139 3.13 -7.28 -16.00
C PRO A 139 3.77 -7.81 -14.70
N GLY A 140 4.49 -6.97 -13.96
CA GLY A 140 5.16 -7.30 -12.70
C GLY A 140 4.26 -7.22 -11.46
N THR A 141 2.99 -6.81 -11.57
CA THR A 141 2.09 -6.66 -10.41
C THR A 141 1.86 -7.96 -9.64
N ASP A 142 2.25 -7.96 -8.36
CA ASP A 142 2.04 -9.07 -7.42
C ASP A 142 0.68 -9.00 -6.70
N LEU A 143 0.17 -7.78 -6.49
CA LEU A 143 -1.10 -7.52 -5.82
C LEU A 143 -1.82 -6.34 -6.49
N VAL A 144 -3.11 -6.51 -6.75
CA VAL A 144 -4.00 -5.40 -7.10
C VAL A 144 -4.74 -4.90 -5.86
N VAL A 145 -4.73 -3.60 -5.62
CA VAL A 145 -5.54 -2.96 -4.57
C VAL A 145 -6.67 -2.17 -5.21
N LEU A 146 -7.91 -2.51 -4.85
CA LEU A 146 -9.12 -1.80 -5.22
C LEU A 146 -9.46 -0.83 -4.07
N ASN A 147 -9.01 0.42 -4.15
CA ASN A 147 -8.99 1.34 -3.02
C ASN A 147 -10.20 2.30 -3.01
N GLY A 148 -11.40 1.71 -2.86
CA GLY A 148 -12.69 2.39 -2.71
C GLY A 148 -13.32 2.99 -3.98
N ASP A 149 -14.60 3.30 -3.87
CA ASP A 149 -15.52 3.74 -4.93
C ASP A 149 -15.50 2.82 -6.15
N LEU A 150 -15.70 1.53 -5.87
CA LEU A 150 -15.72 0.47 -6.88
C LEU A 150 -17.00 0.54 -7.73
N ILE A 151 -18.11 0.86 -7.08
CA ILE A 151 -19.44 0.99 -7.67
C ILE A 151 -20.11 2.27 -7.18
N SER A 152 -21.07 2.79 -7.93
CA SER A 152 -21.84 3.98 -7.56
C SER A 152 -23.23 3.57 -7.04
N CYS A 153 -23.28 3.20 -5.76
CA CYS A 153 -24.45 2.56 -5.18
C CYS A 153 -25.71 3.42 -5.21
N GLU A 154 -25.56 4.73 -5.05
CA GLU A 154 -26.64 5.70 -5.18
C GLU A 154 -27.38 5.65 -6.52
N TYR A 155 -26.78 5.04 -7.56
CA TYR A 155 -27.32 4.98 -8.91
C TYR A 155 -27.77 3.59 -9.38
N ILE A 156 -27.45 2.53 -8.63
CA ILE A 156 -27.80 1.15 -9.04
C ILE A 156 -28.97 0.60 -8.22
N ALA A 157 -29.75 -0.30 -8.84
CA ALA A 157 -30.82 -1.01 -8.16
C ALA A 157 -30.27 -1.94 -7.06
N PRO A 158 -31.02 -2.21 -5.98
CA PRO A 158 -30.54 -3.01 -4.85
C PRO A 158 -29.92 -4.38 -5.19
N ASP A 159 -30.47 -5.05 -6.21
CA ASP A 159 -30.00 -6.39 -6.62
C ASP A 159 -28.85 -6.35 -7.65
N SER A 160 -28.42 -5.15 -8.07
CA SER A 160 -27.40 -4.98 -9.12
C SER A 160 -25.97 -4.93 -8.61
N ALA A 161 -25.76 -4.70 -7.30
CA ALA A 161 -24.43 -4.50 -6.72
C ALA A 161 -23.47 -5.68 -6.97
N ASN A 162 -23.95 -6.91 -6.77
CA ASN A 162 -23.17 -8.13 -7.01
C ASN A 162 -22.74 -8.24 -8.48
N GLY A 163 -23.63 -7.90 -9.42
CA GLY A 163 -23.31 -7.92 -10.85
C GLY A 163 -22.26 -6.87 -11.25
N MET A 164 -22.25 -5.71 -10.60
CA MET A 164 -21.23 -4.69 -10.84
C MET A 164 -19.87 -5.11 -10.28
N ILE A 165 -19.85 -5.62 -9.05
CA ILE A 165 -18.62 -6.12 -8.40
C ILE A 165 -18.03 -7.30 -9.16
N ASP A 166 -18.90 -8.15 -9.72
CA ASP A 166 -18.51 -9.21 -10.63
C ASP A 166 -17.72 -8.71 -11.84
N LYS A 167 -18.13 -7.58 -12.45
CA LYS A 167 -17.40 -6.94 -13.55
C LYS A 167 -16.05 -6.41 -13.08
N VAL A 168 -15.99 -5.75 -11.91
CA VAL A 168 -14.75 -5.18 -11.35
C VAL A 168 -13.68 -6.27 -11.17
N ILE A 169 -14.04 -7.41 -10.58
CA ILE A 169 -13.05 -8.45 -10.23
C ILE A 169 -12.76 -9.42 -11.38
N ASP A 170 -13.62 -9.53 -12.40
CA ASP A 170 -13.44 -10.43 -13.54
C ASP A 170 -12.06 -10.33 -14.24
N PRO A 171 -11.52 -9.12 -14.57
CA PRO A 171 -10.18 -9.02 -15.16
C PRO A 171 -9.07 -9.56 -14.24
N LEU A 172 -9.24 -9.48 -12.91
CA LEU A 172 -8.28 -9.99 -11.93
C LEU A 172 -8.36 -11.51 -11.82
N LEU A 173 -9.58 -12.06 -11.77
CA LEU A 173 -9.82 -13.50 -11.72
C LEU A 173 -9.30 -14.21 -12.98
N LYS A 174 -9.53 -13.63 -14.17
CA LYS A 174 -9.02 -14.16 -15.44
C LYS A 174 -7.49 -14.20 -15.49
N ARG A 175 -6.84 -13.18 -14.92
CA ARG A 175 -5.37 -13.11 -14.80
C ARG A 175 -4.82 -13.90 -13.61
N LYS A 176 -5.69 -14.46 -12.74
CA LYS A 176 -5.34 -15.13 -11.48
C LYS A 176 -4.51 -14.23 -10.55
N MET A 177 -4.76 -12.93 -10.59
CA MET A 177 -4.03 -11.95 -9.81
C MET A 177 -4.58 -11.89 -8.38
N PRO A 178 -3.71 -11.98 -7.36
CA PRO A 178 -4.08 -11.64 -6.00
C PRO A 178 -4.62 -10.21 -5.95
N PHE A 179 -5.68 -9.99 -5.19
CA PHE A 179 -6.20 -8.65 -4.98
C PHE A 179 -6.73 -8.43 -3.57
N SER A 180 -6.88 -7.16 -3.20
CA SER A 180 -7.52 -6.74 -1.96
C SER A 180 -8.35 -5.49 -2.23
N ALA A 181 -9.27 -5.15 -1.32
CA ALA A 181 -10.17 -4.02 -1.49
C ALA A 181 -10.38 -3.26 -0.18
N THR A 182 -10.56 -1.95 -0.32
CA THR A 182 -11.30 -1.09 0.62
C THR A 182 -12.57 -0.60 -0.06
N PHE A 183 -13.48 -0.03 0.72
CA PHE A 183 -14.70 0.59 0.22
C PHE A 183 -14.66 2.10 0.45
N GLY A 184 -15.29 2.83 -0.45
CA GLY A 184 -15.44 4.28 -0.38
C GLY A 184 -16.87 4.72 -0.07
N ASN A 185 -17.10 6.04 -0.10
CA ASN A 185 -18.40 6.64 0.20
C ASN A 185 -19.47 6.35 -0.87
N HIS A 186 -19.09 6.04 -2.11
CA HIS A 186 -20.06 5.65 -3.15
C HIS A 186 -20.40 4.16 -3.13
N ASP A 187 -19.61 3.33 -2.45
CA ASP A 187 -19.89 1.89 -2.35
C ASP A 187 -21.04 1.56 -1.38
N MET A 188 -21.50 2.55 -0.61
CA MET A 188 -22.47 2.38 0.46
C MET A 188 -23.62 3.38 0.33
N SER A 189 -24.81 2.85 0.09
CA SER A 189 -26.03 3.65 -0.08
C SER A 189 -27.24 2.86 0.42
N LYS A 190 -28.44 3.45 0.38
CA LYS A 190 -29.69 2.75 0.72
C LYS A 190 -29.91 1.46 -0.08
N THR A 191 -29.32 1.36 -1.27
CA THR A 191 -29.42 0.24 -2.21
C THR A 191 -28.29 -0.80 -2.06
N CYS A 192 -27.16 -0.47 -1.43
CA CYS A 192 -26.02 -1.37 -1.31
C CYS A 192 -25.57 -1.57 0.13
N ASP A 193 -25.47 -2.84 0.52
CA ASP A 193 -24.77 -3.25 1.74
C ASP A 193 -23.34 -3.66 1.41
N THR A 194 -22.36 -2.87 1.84
CA THR A 194 -20.93 -3.16 1.61
C THR A 194 -20.52 -4.49 2.26
N ARG A 195 -21.14 -4.93 3.36
CA ARG A 195 -20.86 -6.25 3.95
C ARG A 195 -21.32 -7.39 3.05
N ALA A 196 -22.52 -7.26 2.48
CA ALA A 196 -23.04 -8.24 1.54
C ALA A 196 -22.18 -8.29 0.26
N VAL A 197 -21.81 -7.13 -0.27
CA VAL A 197 -20.90 -7.00 -1.42
C VAL A 197 -19.53 -7.63 -1.14
N ALA A 198 -18.90 -7.31 0.00
CA ALA A 198 -17.61 -7.87 0.39
C ALA A 198 -17.68 -9.39 0.61
N LYS A 199 -18.79 -9.90 1.15
CA LYS A 199 -19.04 -11.33 1.28
C LYS A 199 -19.14 -11.99 -0.10
N HIS A 200 -19.95 -11.44 -1.00
CA HIS A 200 -20.10 -11.95 -2.38
C HIS A 200 -18.77 -11.95 -3.13
N MET A 201 -18.01 -10.86 -3.06
CA MET A 201 -16.66 -10.74 -3.64
C MET A 201 -15.74 -11.87 -3.17
N ARG A 202 -15.69 -12.12 -1.85
CA ARG A 202 -14.85 -13.18 -1.25
C ARG A 202 -15.28 -14.57 -1.68
N GLU A 203 -16.58 -14.85 -1.62
CA GLU A 203 -17.14 -16.15 -2.01
C GLU A 203 -16.85 -16.44 -3.49
N LYS A 204 -17.10 -15.47 -4.38
CA LYS A 204 -16.86 -15.64 -5.80
C LYS A 204 -15.38 -15.79 -6.15
N ALA A 205 -14.53 -14.89 -5.64
CA ALA A 205 -13.11 -14.90 -5.97
C ALA A 205 -12.40 -16.17 -5.46
N ASN A 206 -12.79 -16.67 -4.30
CA ASN A 206 -12.16 -17.83 -3.69
C ASN A 206 -12.87 -19.16 -4.00
N ALA A 207 -14.03 -19.16 -4.68
CA ALA A 207 -14.84 -20.36 -4.96
C ALA A 207 -14.07 -21.50 -5.65
N LYS A 208 -13.11 -21.17 -6.53
CA LYS A 208 -12.36 -22.16 -7.33
C LYS A 208 -10.97 -22.46 -6.77
N VAL A 209 -10.64 -21.93 -5.60
CA VAL A 209 -9.31 -22.05 -5.02
C VAL A 209 -9.26 -23.27 -4.09
N LYS A 210 -8.22 -24.10 -4.24
CA LYS A 210 -8.01 -25.30 -3.41
C LYS A 210 -6.98 -25.04 -2.30
N GLY A 211 -7.17 -25.69 -1.15
CA GLY A 211 -6.26 -25.59 -0.01
C GLY A 211 -6.30 -24.22 0.67
N HIS A 212 -5.17 -23.78 1.24
CA HIS A 212 -5.04 -22.49 1.94
C HIS A 212 -4.76 -21.30 1.02
N ARG A 213 -4.86 -21.46 -0.30
CA ARG A 213 -4.64 -20.38 -1.25
C ARG A 213 -5.84 -19.42 -1.23
N LYS A 214 -5.58 -18.12 -1.39
CA LYS A 214 -6.58 -17.07 -1.54
C LYS A 214 -6.27 -16.26 -2.79
N VAL A 215 -7.29 -15.85 -3.53
CA VAL A 215 -7.18 -14.88 -4.63
C VAL A 215 -7.48 -13.49 -4.10
N THR A 216 -8.58 -13.34 -3.34
CA THR A 216 -8.81 -12.09 -2.61
C THR A 216 -8.36 -12.19 -1.16
N TRP A 217 -7.72 -11.11 -0.71
CA TRP A 217 -7.24 -10.90 0.65
C TRP A 217 -8.11 -9.92 1.43
N THR A 218 -9.19 -9.42 0.83
CA THR A 218 -10.16 -8.56 1.51
C THR A 218 -10.76 -9.32 2.69
N GLU A 219 -10.66 -8.76 3.89
CA GLU A 219 -11.20 -9.34 5.12
C GLU A 219 -11.75 -8.23 6.03
N ASN A 220 -12.23 -8.62 7.21
CA ASN A 220 -12.60 -7.69 8.26
C ASN A 220 -12.18 -8.22 9.63
N ALA A 221 -11.25 -7.53 10.27
CA ALA A 221 -10.69 -7.89 11.56
C ALA A 221 -11.37 -7.16 12.75
N VAL A 222 -12.19 -6.15 12.49
CA VAL A 222 -12.83 -5.33 13.52
C VAL A 222 -14.32 -5.67 13.62
N ALA A 223 -14.76 -6.10 14.80
CA ALA A 223 -16.17 -6.40 15.05
C ALA A 223 -16.97 -5.11 15.30
N GLY A 224 -18.19 -5.06 14.75
CA GLY A 224 -19.10 -3.94 14.85
C GLY A 224 -20.00 -3.86 13.62
N GLU A 225 -21.01 -2.99 13.70
CA GLU A 225 -21.85 -2.67 12.56
C GLU A 225 -21.04 -1.93 11.49
N TYR A 226 -21.31 -2.20 10.21
CA TYR A 226 -20.52 -1.64 9.12
C TYR A 226 -20.58 -0.10 9.06
N HIS A 227 -21.72 0.49 9.41
CA HIS A 227 -21.87 1.96 9.45
C HIS A 227 -21.16 2.59 10.67
N ASP A 228 -20.79 1.79 11.68
CA ASP A 228 -20.01 2.24 12.81
C ASP A 228 -18.51 2.05 12.56
N VAL A 229 -18.08 0.83 12.23
CA VAL A 229 -16.65 0.48 12.16
C VAL A 229 -16.09 0.31 10.74
N GLY A 230 -16.95 0.36 9.72
CA GLY A 230 -16.58 0.03 8.33
C GLY A 230 -16.68 -1.46 8.02
N THR A 231 -16.47 -1.81 6.75
CA THR A 231 -16.55 -3.15 6.19
C THR A 231 -15.19 -3.83 6.03
N SER A 232 -14.12 -3.07 5.76
CA SER A 232 -12.84 -3.64 5.31
C SER A 232 -11.62 -3.12 6.09
N ASN A 233 -11.49 -3.52 7.36
CA ASN A 233 -10.32 -3.21 8.20
C ASN A 233 -9.48 -4.46 8.47
N TYR A 234 -8.28 -4.56 7.91
CA TYR A 234 -7.44 -5.77 7.99
C TYR A 234 -5.99 -5.47 7.62
N TYR A 235 -5.14 -6.50 7.66
CA TYR A 235 -3.78 -6.42 7.16
C TYR A 235 -3.36 -7.67 6.39
N ILE A 236 -2.40 -7.52 5.49
CA ILE A 236 -1.79 -8.62 4.71
C ILE A 236 -0.31 -8.73 5.08
N PRO A 237 0.14 -9.88 5.61
CA PRO A 237 1.56 -10.16 5.78
C PRO A 237 2.26 -10.40 4.44
N ILE A 238 3.41 -9.75 4.24
CA ILE A 238 4.30 -9.96 3.09
C ILE A 238 5.59 -10.59 3.60
N TYR A 239 5.89 -11.79 3.11
CA TYR A 239 7.02 -12.60 3.51
C TYR A 239 8.16 -12.51 2.51
N SER A 240 9.35 -12.86 2.97
CA SER A 240 10.56 -12.96 2.14
C SER A 240 10.34 -13.82 0.89
N ALA A 241 11.04 -13.45 -0.18
CA ALA A 241 11.14 -14.24 -1.39
C ALA A 241 11.72 -15.64 -1.11
N GLY A 242 12.63 -15.75 -0.13
CA GLY A 242 13.28 -17.00 0.28
C GLY A 242 12.69 -17.66 1.54
N GLY A 243 13.39 -18.70 2.02
CA GLY A 243 13.13 -19.31 3.33
C GLY A 243 12.12 -20.47 3.35
N GLY A 244 12.01 -21.25 2.27
CA GLY A 244 11.07 -22.38 2.14
C GLY A 244 10.81 -23.16 3.44
N GLY A 245 9.54 -23.22 3.87
CA GLY A 245 9.10 -23.88 5.10
C GLY A 245 9.17 -23.03 6.39
N ASN A 246 9.92 -21.92 6.41
CA ASN A 246 9.98 -20.96 7.51
C ASN A 246 9.88 -19.51 6.99
N PRO A 247 8.67 -19.03 6.66
CA PRO A 247 8.46 -17.70 6.13
C PRO A 247 8.94 -16.59 7.09
N LYS A 248 9.82 -15.71 6.60
CA LYS A 248 10.26 -14.51 7.34
C LYS A 248 9.38 -13.33 6.99
N LEU A 249 8.67 -12.78 7.96
CA LEU A 249 7.83 -11.58 7.76
C LEU A 249 8.73 -10.38 7.45
N LYS A 250 8.40 -9.65 6.38
CA LYS A 250 9.19 -8.53 5.86
C LYS A 250 8.42 -7.22 5.85
N MET A 251 7.14 -7.27 5.48
CA MET A 251 6.31 -6.08 5.36
C MET A 251 4.86 -6.39 5.74
N LEU A 252 4.11 -5.37 6.16
CA LEU A 252 2.66 -5.43 6.34
C LEU A 252 1.98 -4.45 5.39
N LEU A 253 0.82 -4.84 4.86
CA LEU A 253 -0.09 -3.93 4.17
C LEU A 253 -1.31 -3.73 5.06
N TRP A 254 -1.61 -2.50 5.46
CA TRP A 254 -2.76 -2.15 6.29
C TRP A 254 -3.89 -1.59 5.43
N PHE A 255 -5.13 -2.01 5.71
CA PHE A 255 -6.32 -1.55 5.02
C PHE A 255 -7.28 -0.96 6.04
N PHE A 256 -7.73 0.26 5.78
CA PHE A 256 -8.64 1.01 6.63
C PHE A 256 -9.87 1.40 5.83
N ASP A 257 -11.03 1.26 6.47
CA ASP A 257 -12.30 1.70 5.91
C ASP A 257 -12.64 3.08 6.48
N SER A 258 -12.61 4.09 5.60
CA SER A 258 -12.94 5.47 5.93
C SER A 258 -14.44 5.72 6.10
N LYS A 259 -15.28 4.76 5.69
CA LYS A 259 -16.74 4.90 5.62
C LYS A 259 -17.14 6.07 4.70
N GLY A 260 -18.12 6.87 5.12
CA GLY A 260 -18.79 7.86 4.28
C GLY A 260 -20.02 7.27 3.58
N GLY A 261 -20.71 8.05 2.76
CA GLY A 261 -21.89 7.58 2.03
C GLY A 261 -23.16 7.52 2.88
N ASN A 262 -24.05 6.56 2.58
CA ASN A 262 -25.34 6.41 3.26
C ASN A 262 -25.58 4.97 3.73
N ARG A 263 -26.30 4.80 4.84
CA ARG A 263 -26.65 3.47 5.39
C ARG A 263 -27.48 2.68 4.39
N TYR A 264 -27.27 1.37 4.36
CA TYR A 264 -28.14 0.43 3.68
C TYR A 264 -29.51 0.37 4.37
N GLN A 265 -30.54 0.78 3.64
CA GLN A 265 -31.93 0.74 4.05
C GLN A 265 -32.82 0.72 2.79
N PRO A 266 -33.04 -0.46 2.18
CA PRO A 266 -33.58 -0.56 0.82
C PRO A 266 -35.01 -0.03 0.64
N GLN A 267 -35.77 0.12 1.73
CA GLN A 267 -37.10 0.77 1.74
C GLN A 267 -37.11 2.11 2.49
N GLY A 268 -35.95 2.59 2.91
CA GLY A 268 -35.78 3.82 3.67
C GLY A 268 -35.33 5.00 2.82
N VAL A 269 -35.06 6.11 3.51
CA VAL A 269 -34.44 7.32 2.94
C VAL A 269 -32.92 7.23 2.97
N ASP A 270 -32.19 8.18 2.40
CA ASP A 270 -30.74 8.22 2.60
C ASP A 270 -30.44 8.73 4.02
N VAL A 271 -29.60 7.99 4.74
CA VAL A 271 -29.13 8.35 6.09
C VAL A 271 -27.61 8.39 6.04
N PRO A 272 -26.98 9.57 6.16
CA PRO A 272 -25.54 9.71 6.03
C PRO A 272 -24.76 8.89 7.06
N VAL A 273 -23.61 8.38 6.67
CA VAL A 273 -22.61 7.79 7.55
C VAL A 273 -21.39 8.69 7.59
N THR A 274 -20.88 8.93 8.79
CA THR A 274 -19.68 9.75 8.99
C THR A 274 -18.47 9.09 8.36
N ASP A 275 -17.72 9.87 7.59
CA ASP A 275 -16.46 9.57 6.89
C ASP A 275 -15.25 9.62 7.84
N MET A 276 -15.27 8.76 8.87
CA MET A 276 -14.23 8.71 9.90
C MET A 276 -13.82 7.28 10.22
N VAL A 277 -12.51 7.06 10.37
CA VAL A 277 -11.99 5.80 10.93
C VAL A 277 -12.38 5.70 12.40
N ASP A 278 -13.13 4.66 12.76
CA ASP A 278 -13.69 4.50 14.10
C ASP A 278 -12.62 4.27 15.18
N GLU A 279 -12.88 4.71 16.41
CA GLU A 279 -11.97 4.53 17.54
C GLU A 279 -11.65 3.05 17.83
N LYS A 280 -12.57 2.13 17.56
CA LYS A 280 -12.32 0.68 17.67
C LYS A 280 -11.31 0.21 16.62
N VAL A 281 -11.36 0.76 15.41
CA VAL A 281 -10.39 0.48 14.34
C VAL A 281 -9.02 1.04 14.72
N ILE A 282 -8.95 2.28 15.23
CA ILE A 282 -7.71 2.88 15.71
C ILE A 282 -7.11 2.04 16.84
N SER A 283 -7.94 1.62 17.80
CA SER A 283 -7.51 0.78 18.93
C SER A 283 -7.01 -0.59 18.46
N TRP A 284 -7.74 -1.24 17.55
CA TRP A 284 -7.32 -2.50 16.93
C TRP A 284 -5.97 -2.35 16.22
N PHE A 285 -5.79 -1.29 15.43
CA PHE A 285 -4.55 -1.04 14.71
C PHE A 285 -3.37 -0.91 15.67
N LYS A 286 -3.48 -0.06 16.69
CA LYS A 286 -2.42 0.16 17.68
C LYS A 286 -2.05 -1.15 18.41
N LEU A 287 -3.05 -1.87 18.92
CA LEU A 287 -2.84 -3.13 19.64
C LEU A 287 -2.22 -4.21 18.73
N THR A 288 -2.71 -4.35 17.51
CA THR A 288 -2.26 -5.37 16.56
C THR A 288 -0.83 -5.09 16.10
N ARG A 289 -0.52 -3.86 15.70
CA ARG A 289 0.84 -3.39 15.37
C ARG A 289 1.82 -3.68 16.50
N ASP A 290 1.46 -3.30 17.73
CA ASP A 290 2.35 -3.44 18.88
C ASP A 290 2.57 -4.93 19.22
N GLN A 291 1.54 -5.76 19.14
CA GLN A 291 1.63 -7.21 19.33
C GLN A 291 2.51 -7.88 18.26
N ILE A 292 2.36 -7.51 16.99
CA ILE A 292 3.19 -8.02 15.90
C ILE A 292 4.65 -7.60 16.11
N ARG A 293 4.91 -6.33 16.46
CA ARG A 293 6.26 -5.84 16.77
C ARG A 293 6.88 -6.62 17.92
N LEU A 294 6.15 -6.84 19.02
CA LEU A 294 6.64 -7.60 20.17
C LEU A 294 7.02 -9.03 19.77
N SER A 295 6.21 -9.65 18.91
CA SER A 295 6.45 -10.99 18.37
C SER A 295 7.63 -11.02 17.40
N ASN A 296 7.88 -9.92 16.68
CA ASN A 296 9.02 -9.72 15.80
C ASN A 296 10.26 -9.18 16.54
N ASN A 297 10.58 -9.75 17.71
CA ASN A 297 11.76 -9.36 18.51
C ASN A 297 11.82 -7.86 18.87
N ASN A 298 10.67 -7.19 18.95
CA ASN A 298 10.56 -5.74 19.16
C ASN A 298 11.15 -4.88 18.02
N ILE A 299 11.32 -5.47 16.83
CA ILE A 299 11.76 -4.78 15.61
C ILE A 299 10.50 -4.34 14.84
N PRO A 300 10.37 -3.05 14.51
CA PRO A 300 9.28 -2.56 13.65
C PRO A 300 9.24 -3.29 12.32
N ILE A 301 8.04 -3.43 11.76
CA ILE A 301 7.85 -4.07 10.47
C ILE A 301 7.51 -2.96 9.47
N PRO A 302 8.31 -2.79 8.40
CA PRO A 302 7.98 -1.89 7.31
C PRO A 302 6.55 -2.12 6.83
N SER A 303 5.84 -1.05 6.51
CA SER A 303 4.45 -1.18 6.10
C SER A 303 3.96 -0.08 5.17
N LEU A 304 2.89 -0.41 4.45
CA LEU A 304 2.09 0.52 3.65
C LEU A 304 0.65 0.51 4.17
N ALA A 305 -0.09 1.59 3.95
CA ALA A 305 -1.49 1.69 4.32
C ALA A 305 -2.35 2.16 3.14
N PHE A 306 -3.58 1.66 3.09
CA PHE A 306 -4.58 1.99 2.07
C PHE A 306 -5.87 2.41 2.77
N ILE A 307 -6.41 3.54 2.35
CA ILE A 307 -7.66 4.13 2.83
C ILE A 307 -8.30 4.86 1.66
N HIS A 308 -9.62 4.98 1.59
CA HIS A 308 -10.23 5.65 0.45
C HIS A 308 -10.17 7.18 0.57
N ILE A 309 -10.79 7.75 1.61
CA ILE A 309 -10.81 9.20 1.85
C ILE A 309 -9.49 9.64 2.53
N PRO A 310 -8.81 10.69 2.03
CA PRO A 310 -7.48 11.08 2.50
C PRO A 310 -7.50 11.73 3.90
N PRO A 311 -6.39 11.62 4.66
CA PRO A 311 -6.23 12.33 5.93
C PRO A 311 -6.22 13.85 5.78
N SER A 312 -6.69 14.57 6.80
CA SER A 312 -6.90 16.04 6.77
C SER A 312 -5.63 16.87 6.58
N ILE A 313 -4.46 16.31 6.88
CA ILE A 313 -3.16 16.94 6.63
C ILE A 313 -2.93 17.26 5.14
N THR A 314 -3.54 16.49 4.23
CA THR A 314 -3.35 16.67 2.79
C THR A 314 -3.90 18.01 2.30
N GLU A 315 -5.11 18.39 2.72
CA GLU A 315 -5.69 19.70 2.43
C GLU A 315 -4.93 20.83 3.14
N ALA A 316 -4.46 20.59 4.37
CA ALA A 316 -3.61 21.55 5.07
C ALA A 316 -2.27 21.78 4.33
N PHE A 317 -1.66 20.73 3.78
CA PHE A 317 -0.47 20.80 2.95
C PHE A 317 -0.73 21.54 1.64
N ARG A 318 -1.83 21.23 0.95
CA ARG A 318 -2.23 21.95 -0.28
C ARG A 318 -2.39 23.46 -0.03
N LYS A 319 -3.03 23.84 1.08
CA LYS A 319 -3.21 25.25 1.50
C LYS A 319 -1.92 25.93 1.95
N SER A 320 -0.91 25.17 2.39
CA SER A 320 0.36 25.72 2.90
C SER A 320 1.21 26.43 1.84
N GLY A 321 0.98 26.15 0.55
CA GLY A 321 1.79 26.64 -0.56
C GLY A 321 3.18 25.98 -0.67
N LEU A 322 3.47 24.96 0.14
CA LEU A 322 4.76 24.23 0.10
C LEU A 322 4.94 23.39 -1.17
N ARG A 323 3.82 22.96 -1.76
CA ARG A 323 3.81 22.08 -2.93
C ARG A 323 4.30 22.83 -4.18
N THR A 324 5.19 22.21 -4.95
CA THR A 324 5.51 22.65 -6.32
C THR A 324 5.24 21.53 -7.33
N GLU A 325 5.13 21.87 -8.62
CA GLU A 325 4.92 20.87 -9.69
C GLU A 325 6.13 19.96 -9.89
N GLN A 326 7.30 20.33 -9.36
CA GLN A 326 8.57 19.60 -9.54
C GLN A 326 8.98 18.85 -8.27
N THR A 327 8.56 19.28 -7.08
CA THR A 327 8.86 18.59 -5.80
C THR A 327 7.79 17.57 -5.42
N GLU A 328 6.55 17.82 -5.80
CA GLU A 328 5.40 16.94 -5.62
C GLU A 328 4.59 16.86 -6.93
N PRO A 329 5.18 16.26 -7.99
CA PRO A 329 4.54 16.17 -9.30
C PRO A 329 3.22 15.40 -9.22
N GLY A 330 2.21 15.91 -9.93
CA GLY A 330 0.86 15.35 -9.96
C GLY A 330 -0.20 16.41 -10.27
N LEU A 331 -1.39 15.95 -10.63
CA LEU A 331 -2.60 16.75 -10.72
C LEU A 331 -2.93 17.36 -9.37
N ASN A 332 -3.35 18.62 -9.39
CA ASN A 332 -3.73 19.39 -8.20
C ASN A 332 -4.86 20.37 -8.57
N ASP A 333 -5.96 19.84 -9.12
CA ASP A 333 -7.00 20.64 -9.79
C ASP A 333 -8.32 20.75 -9.01
N GLU A 334 -8.29 20.53 -7.69
CA GLU A 334 -9.44 20.70 -6.81
C GLU A 334 -9.08 21.00 -5.35
N ILE A 335 -10.11 21.27 -4.54
CA ILE A 335 -10.02 21.30 -3.08
C ILE A 335 -10.15 19.86 -2.61
N ILE A 336 -9.30 19.44 -1.68
CA ILE A 336 -9.27 18.07 -1.20
C ILE A 336 -10.40 17.87 -0.18
N SER A 337 -11.25 16.88 -0.43
CA SER A 337 -12.23 16.40 0.53
C SER A 337 -11.58 15.37 1.45
N VAL A 338 -11.61 15.61 2.76
CA VAL A 338 -10.81 14.87 3.73
C VAL A 338 -11.67 14.17 4.78
N LEU A 339 -11.08 13.19 5.46
CA LEU A 339 -11.69 12.50 6.58
C LEU A 339 -12.20 13.46 7.65
N ALA A 340 -13.39 13.14 8.19
CA ALA A 340 -13.98 13.79 9.34
C ALA A 340 -14.05 15.32 9.20
N ASP A 341 -14.34 15.82 8.00
CA ASP A 341 -14.49 17.26 7.77
C ASP A 341 -15.65 17.84 8.58
N GLY A 342 -15.44 19.01 9.19
CA GLY A 342 -16.40 19.63 10.09
C GLY A 342 -16.63 18.91 11.43
N ILE A 343 -15.93 17.81 11.72
CA ILE A 343 -16.05 17.08 13.00
C ILE A 343 -15.07 17.67 14.04
N PRO A 344 -15.51 17.99 15.28
CA PRO A 344 -14.61 18.44 16.32
C PRO A 344 -13.48 17.46 16.58
N GLY A 345 -12.23 17.92 16.42
CA GLY A 345 -11.04 17.08 16.57
C GLY A 345 -10.65 16.31 15.30
N GLY A 346 -11.49 16.27 14.26
CA GLY A 346 -11.22 15.66 12.96
C GLY A 346 -10.66 14.24 13.05
N ASP A 347 -9.75 13.91 12.14
CA ASP A 347 -9.06 12.62 12.04
C ASP A 347 -7.77 12.54 12.88
N ARG A 348 -7.53 13.49 13.80
CA ARG A 348 -6.25 13.63 14.51
C ARG A 348 -5.81 12.39 15.26
N ALA A 349 -6.77 11.65 15.84
CA ALA A 349 -6.48 10.41 16.56
C ALA A 349 -5.97 9.31 15.63
N PHE A 350 -6.54 9.20 14.43
CA PHE A 350 -6.10 8.28 13.40
C PHE A 350 -4.73 8.70 12.84
N LEU A 351 -4.58 9.99 12.52
CA LEU A 351 -3.30 10.53 12.03
C LEU A 351 -2.16 10.33 13.05
N GLN A 352 -2.42 10.56 14.34
CA GLN A 352 -1.46 10.26 15.40
C GLN A 352 -1.08 8.77 15.43
N ALA A 353 -2.04 7.85 15.24
CA ALA A 353 -1.76 6.43 15.21
C ALA A 353 -0.87 6.03 14.02
N LEU A 354 -1.08 6.64 12.84
CA LEU A 354 -0.22 6.43 11.67
C LEU A 354 1.21 6.93 11.96
N LEU A 355 1.35 8.15 12.48
CA LEU A 355 2.65 8.76 12.79
C LEU A 355 3.44 8.03 13.90
N GLU A 356 2.75 7.41 14.85
CA GLU A 356 3.37 6.58 15.90
C GLU A 356 3.83 5.19 15.40
N THR A 357 3.53 4.85 14.15
CA THR A 357 3.88 3.55 13.58
C THR A 357 5.26 3.58 12.93
N ASP A 358 6.29 3.24 13.72
CA ASP A 358 7.66 3.04 13.23
C ASP A 358 7.65 2.15 11.96
N GLY A 359 8.27 2.62 10.88
CA GLY A 359 8.36 1.87 9.62
C GLY A 359 7.12 1.91 8.72
N LEU A 360 6.08 2.67 9.03
CA LEU A 360 5.01 2.98 8.07
C LEU A 360 5.54 3.96 7.01
N MET A 361 5.70 3.50 5.78
CA MET A 361 6.39 4.23 4.71
C MET A 361 5.44 5.20 4.00
N ALA A 362 4.24 4.74 3.63
CA ALA A 362 3.28 5.51 2.88
C ALA A 362 1.83 5.12 3.16
N VAL A 363 0.92 6.09 3.03
CA VAL A 363 -0.54 5.92 3.00
C VAL A 363 -1.05 6.32 1.61
N PHE A 364 -1.88 5.48 0.98
CA PHE A 364 -2.45 5.72 -0.35
C PHE A 364 -3.96 5.95 -0.27
N SER A 365 -4.45 7.02 -0.92
CA SER A 365 -5.87 7.44 -0.92
C SER A 365 -6.42 7.69 -2.33
N GLY A 366 -7.72 7.52 -2.52
CA GLY A 366 -8.45 7.86 -3.77
C GLY A 366 -9.28 9.13 -3.58
N HIS A 367 -10.58 9.06 -3.89
CA HIS A 367 -11.65 10.02 -3.56
C HIS A 367 -11.61 11.36 -4.30
N ASP A 368 -10.44 11.98 -4.42
CA ASP A 368 -10.23 13.26 -5.10
C ASP A 368 -9.76 13.03 -6.55
N HIS A 369 -10.68 13.03 -7.52
CA HIS A 369 -10.42 12.52 -8.88
C HIS A 369 -9.51 13.39 -9.76
N ARG A 370 -9.07 14.53 -9.24
CA ARG A 370 -8.18 15.50 -9.89
C ARG A 370 -6.94 15.79 -9.05
N ILE A 371 -6.65 14.94 -8.06
CA ILE A 371 -5.44 14.96 -7.24
C ILE A 371 -4.73 13.63 -7.39
N ASP A 372 -3.43 13.63 -7.67
CA ASP A 372 -2.64 12.39 -7.70
C ASP A 372 -1.16 12.56 -7.33
N TRP A 373 -0.80 13.64 -6.62
CA TRP A 373 0.56 13.81 -6.09
C TRP A 373 0.78 13.05 -4.77
N CYS A 374 2.04 13.00 -4.34
CA CYS A 374 2.44 12.57 -3.00
C CYS A 374 2.98 13.74 -2.18
N MET A 375 2.91 13.64 -0.86
CA MET A 375 3.56 14.56 0.07
C MET A 375 4.36 13.78 1.11
N LYS A 376 5.37 14.45 1.67
CA LYS A 376 6.07 13.99 2.86
C LYS A 376 5.46 14.63 4.10
N TYR A 377 5.16 13.82 5.11
CA TYR A 377 4.70 14.35 6.39
C TYR A 377 5.83 15.15 7.06
N PRO A 378 5.57 16.37 7.57
CA PRO A 378 6.60 17.18 8.19
C PRO A 378 7.16 16.50 9.45
N SER A 379 8.48 16.33 9.51
CA SER A 379 9.16 15.62 10.59
C SER A 379 9.37 16.44 11.87
N SER A 380 9.00 17.72 11.88
CA SER A 380 9.17 18.65 13.01
C SER A 380 8.19 19.82 12.96
N SER A 381 7.71 20.24 14.13
CA SER A 381 6.94 21.48 14.31
C SER A 381 7.77 22.75 14.05
N SER A 382 9.10 22.65 13.90
CA SER A 382 9.96 23.81 13.59
C SER A 382 9.95 24.18 12.10
N THR A 383 9.55 23.25 11.22
CA THR A 383 9.40 23.50 9.78
C THR A 383 8.20 24.42 9.50
N THR A 384 7.32 24.64 10.49
CA THR A 384 6.14 25.50 10.37
C THR A 384 6.40 26.96 10.79
N SER A 385 7.66 27.43 10.75
CA SER A 385 8.02 28.79 11.18
C SER A 385 7.51 29.87 10.21
N SER A 386 6.63 30.73 10.74
CA SER A 386 6.26 32.10 10.33
C SER A 386 5.58 32.37 8.98
N THR A 387 5.33 31.38 8.11
CA THR A 387 4.64 31.63 6.82
C THR A 387 3.51 30.65 6.47
N HIS A 388 3.21 29.68 7.33
CA HIS A 388 2.27 28.61 7.03
C HIS A 388 0.91 28.81 7.72
N SER A 389 -0.15 28.33 7.07
CA SER A 389 -1.51 28.36 7.63
C SER A 389 -1.56 27.65 8.99
N ASP A 390 -2.23 28.26 9.97
CA ASP A 390 -2.38 27.75 11.34
C ASP A 390 -2.85 26.28 11.40
N ALA A 391 -3.63 25.83 10.41
CA ALA A 391 -4.13 24.46 10.30
C ALA A 391 -3.03 23.40 10.14
N PHE A 392 -1.99 23.67 9.33
CA PHE A 392 -0.89 22.72 9.09
C PHE A 392 0.02 22.61 10.32
N ALA A 393 0.26 23.74 11.01
CA ALA A 393 1.01 23.76 12.26
C ALA A 393 0.26 23.05 13.41
N ALA A 394 -1.07 23.11 13.42
CA ALA A 394 -1.89 22.50 14.46
C ALA A 394 -1.95 20.97 14.39
N MET A 395 -1.59 20.33 13.27
CA MET A 395 -1.64 18.87 13.11
C MET A 395 -0.69 18.13 14.07
N PRO A 396 -0.98 16.85 14.43
CA PRO A 396 -0.10 16.08 15.29
C PRO A 396 1.31 15.96 14.69
N HIS A 397 2.34 16.04 15.53
CA HIS A 397 3.74 15.91 15.10
C HIS A 397 4.42 14.82 15.92
N VAL A 398 4.99 13.83 15.23
CA VAL A 398 5.86 12.83 15.85
C VAL A 398 7.24 13.02 15.25
N GLU A 399 8.14 13.67 16.01
CA GLU A 399 9.49 13.93 15.49
C GLU A 399 10.17 12.62 15.07
N GLY A 400 10.69 12.63 13.85
CA GLY A 400 11.35 11.48 13.25
C GLY A 400 10.49 10.67 12.28
N SER A 401 9.16 10.83 12.28
CA SER A 401 8.29 10.20 11.29
C SER A 401 8.73 10.56 9.87
N ASN A 402 8.90 9.53 9.03
CA ASN A 402 9.20 9.66 7.60
C ASN A 402 8.01 9.21 6.73
N LEU A 403 6.78 9.40 7.23
CA LEU A 403 5.55 8.99 6.55
C LEU A 403 5.33 9.80 5.27
N HIS A 404 4.96 9.13 4.18
CA HIS A 404 4.46 9.74 2.96
C HIS A 404 2.95 9.55 2.84
N ILE A 405 2.26 10.47 2.18
CA ILE A 405 0.84 10.34 1.86
C ILE A 405 0.68 10.60 0.37
N CYS A 406 0.03 9.70 -0.33
CA CYS A 406 -0.09 9.71 -1.78
C CYS A 406 -1.55 9.58 -2.21
N PHE A 407 -1.90 10.32 -3.26
CA PHE A 407 -3.17 10.17 -3.95
C PHE A 407 -3.01 9.21 -5.13
N ASN A 408 -4.02 8.37 -5.35
CA ASN A 408 -4.15 7.50 -6.49
C ASN A 408 -4.77 8.27 -7.66
N ARG A 409 -4.54 7.78 -8.88
CA ARG A 409 -5.23 8.30 -10.06
C ARG A 409 -6.65 7.73 -10.11
N HIS A 410 -7.63 8.59 -10.38
CA HIS A 410 -8.99 8.20 -10.74
C HIS A 410 -8.98 7.25 -11.95
N SER A 411 -9.46 6.02 -11.74
CA SER A 411 -9.33 4.94 -12.71
C SER A 411 -10.57 4.76 -13.59
N GLY A 412 -11.75 5.20 -13.13
CA GLY A 412 -13.03 5.00 -13.78
C GLY A 412 -13.35 6.01 -14.89
N TYR A 413 -14.15 5.61 -15.87
CA TYR A 413 -14.87 6.57 -16.73
C TYR A 413 -16.22 7.01 -16.13
N GLY A 414 -16.69 6.33 -15.08
CA GLY A 414 -17.69 6.88 -14.15
C GLY A 414 -17.04 7.88 -13.19
N GLY A 415 -17.82 8.53 -12.34
CA GLY A 415 -17.33 9.57 -11.44
C GLY A 415 -16.95 10.86 -12.18
N TYR A 416 -16.48 11.85 -11.43
CA TYR A 416 -16.08 13.14 -12.02
C TYR A 416 -14.60 13.12 -12.47
N SER A 417 -14.17 14.18 -13.17
CA SER A 417 -12.86 14.33 -13.84
C SER A 417 -12.85 13.79 -15.28
N ASP A 418 -12.05 14.42 -16.13
CA ASP A 418 -11.79 13.98 -17.52
C ASP A 418 -10.28 13.81 -17.77
N PHE A 419 -9.43 13.99 -16.75
CA PHE A 419 -7.99 13.70 -16.89
C PHE A 419 -7.78 12.24 -17.27
N GLU A 420 -6.75 11.96 -18.07
CA GLU A 420 -6.45 10.60 -18.52
C GLU A 420 -6.45 9.61 -17.35
N ARG A 421 -7.10 8.46 -17.57
CA ARG A 421 -7.29 7.45 -16.53
C ARG A 421 -6.03 6.65 -16.31
N GLY A 422 -5.94 6.05 -15.13
CA GLY A 422 -4.80 5.21 -14.80
C GLY A 422 -4.93 4.57 -13.44
N GLY A 423 -3.89 3.86 -13.05
CA GLY A 423 -3.71 3.31 -11.70
C GLY A 423 -2.37 3.74 -11.14
N ARG A 424 -2.29 3.84 -9.81
CA ARG A 424 -1.00 4.07 -9.14
C ARG A 424 -0.25 2.73 -9.04
N HIS A 425 1.00 2.71 -9.45
CA HIS A 425 1.87 1.56 -9.28
C HIS A 425 2.92 1.85 -8.20
N VAL A 426 3.22 0.86 -7.36
CA VAL A 426 4.13 0.97 -6.21
C VAL A 426 5.08 -0.22 -6.22
N VAL A 427 6.38 0.04 -6.09
CA VAL A 427 7.41 -1.00 -6.05
C VAL A 427 8.23 -0.89 -4.78
N VAL A 428 8.29 -1.98 -4.02
CA VAL A 428 9.17 -2.14 -2.85
C VAL A 428 10.19 -3.22 -3.15
N ASP A 429 11.47 -2.93 -2.91
CA ASP A 429 12.57 -3.88 -3.06
C ASP A 429 12.87 -4.55 -1.71
N GLU A 430 12.93 -5.89 -1.67
CA GLU A 430 13.23 -6.63 -0.44
C GLU A 430 14.60 -6.25 0.13
N ASP A 431 15.58 -5.88 -0.70
CA ASP A 431 16.90 -5.48 -0.22
C ASP A 431 16.86 -4.14 0.52
N VAL A 432 15.94 -3.24 0.18
CA VAL A 432 15.69 -2.00 0.95
C VAL A 432 15.15 -2.37 2.34
N VAL A 433 14.17 -3.27 2.37
CA VAL A 433 13.57 -3.78 3.62
C VAL A 433 14.64 -4.46 4.48
N ASP A 434 15.51 -5.28 3.87
CA ASP A 434 16.62 -5.96 4.55
C ASP A 434 17.62 -4.98 5.15
N ARG A 435 18.00 -3.93 4.42
CA ARG A 435 18.90 -2.88 4.93
C ARG A 435 18.30 -2.14 6.12
N TYR A 436 17.00 -1.84 6.08
CA TYR A 436 16.29 -1.23 7.20
C TYR A 436 16.28 -2.18 8.41
N LEU A 437 15.86 -3.43 8.24
CA LEU A 437 15.78 -4.40 9.33
C LEU A 437 17.16 -4.71 9.94
N ALA A 438 18.22 -4.80 9.12
CA ALA A 438 19.59 -5.05 9.57
C ALA A 438 20.19 -3.89 10.37
N SER A 439 19.61 -2.69 10.31
CA SER A 439 20.07 -1.53 11.07
C SER A 439 19.72 -1.60 12.57
N TYR A 440 18.84 -2.52 12.97
CA TYR A 440 18.50 -2.78 14.36
C TYR A 440 19.55 -3.71 15.01
N PRO A 441 20.04 -3.39 16.23
CA PRO A 441 21.08 -4.17 16.86
C PRO A 441 20.63 -5.62 17.09
N PRO A 442 21.47 -6.63 16.78
CA PRO A 442 21.17 -8.02 17.13
C PRO A 442 21.04 -8.13 18.66
N ARG A 443 20.02 -8.83 19.14
CA ARG A 443 19.85 -9.03 20.58
C ARG A 443 20.92 -10.00 21.09
N ALA A 444 21.59 -9.62 22.17
CA ALA A 444 22.34 -10.60 22.97
C ALA A 444 21.35 -11.66 23.52
N PRO A 445 21.76 -12.95 23.59
CA PRO A 445 20.91 -13.98 24.18
C PRO A 445 20.50 -13.59 25.60
N ARG A 446 19.21 -13.68 25.91
CA ARG A 446 18.66 -13.31 27.22
C ARG A 446 19.28 -14.21 28.30
N SER A 447 20.21 -13.68 29.09
CA SER A 447 20.36 -14.18 30.46
C SER A 447 19.18 -13.64 31.26
N LEU A 448 18.46 -14.51 31.99
CA LEU A 448 17.44 -14.15 32.96
C LEU A 448 18.03 -13.24 34.05
N ARG A 449 18.11 -11.92 33.82
CA ARG A 449 18.27 -10.93 34.89
C ARG A 449 17.49 -9.66 34.58
N SER A 450 16.71 -9.27 35.60
CA SER A 450 16.00 -8.02 35.87
C SER A 450 15.78 -7.04 34.70
N PHE A 451 14.50 -6.74 34.45
CA PHE A 451 14.06 -5.59 33.66
C PHE A 451 14.78 -4.31 34.10
N PRO A 452 15.55 -3.65 33.21
CA PRO A 452 16.04 -2.31 33.50
C PRO A 452 14.89 -1.30 33.38
N PRO A 453 14.90 -0.21 34.15
CA PRO A 453 13.88 0.82 34.08
C PRO A 453 13.86 1.50 32.71
N ALA A 454 12.69 2.01 32.33
CA ALA A 454 12.43 2.69 31.06
C ALA A 454 13.42 3.85 30.82
N ARG A 455 14.43 3.62 29.98
CA ARG A 455 15.35 4.68 29.51
C ARG A 455 14.63 5.56 28.48
N LYS A 456 14.21 6.75 28.91
CA LYS A 456 13.78 7.84 28.03
C LYS A 456 14.99 8.54 27.36
N SER A 457 14.73 9.09 26.16
CA SER A 457 15.42 10.18 25.44
C SER A 457 16.70 10.00 24.59
N LYS A 458 17.43 8.87 24.58
CA LYS A 458 18.55 8.66 23.59
C LYS A 458 18.22 7.77 22.38
N LYS A 459 17.00 7.20 22.33
CA LYS A 459 16.57 6.25 21.30
C LYS A 459 16.27 6.89 19.93
N ARG A 460 15.85 8.17 19.92
CA ARG A 460 15.30 8.85 18.73
C ARG A 460 16.27 9.07 17.58
N LYS A 461 17.49 9.58 17.81
CA LYS A 461 18.38 9.96 16.70
C LYS A 461 18.79 8.78 15.82
N VAL A 462 18.97 7.60 16.43
CA VAL A 462 19.31 6.38 15.69
C VAL A 462 18.10 5.88 14.90
N ASP A 463 16.91 5.88 15.49
CA ASP A 463 15.68 5.44 14.81
C ASP A 463 15.37 6.33 13.58
N VAL A 464 15.58 7.65 13.67
CA VAL A 464 15.47 8.59 12.55
C VAL A 464 16.42 8.26 11.39
N GLU A 465 17.69 7.97 11.68
CA GLU A 465 18.66 7.59 10.63
C GLU A 465 18.36 6.22 9.99
N ARG A 466 17.54 5.38 10.62
CA ARG A 466 17.07 4.11 10.03
C ARG A 466 15.93 4.35 9.06
N GLU A 467 14.95 5.16 9.44
CA GLU A 467 13.78 5.43 8.61
C GLU A 467 14.13 6.16 7.31
N LYS A 468 15.20 6.95 7.31
CA LYS A 468 15.78 7.55 6.08
C LYS A 468 16.22 6.52 5.04
N LYS A 469 16.40 5.25 5.42
CA LYS A 469 16.85 4.17 4.53
C LYS A 469 15.70 3.41 3.88
N LEU A 470 14.46 3.63 4.34
CA LEU A 470 13.28 3.08 3.69
C LEU A 470 12.93 3.96 2.49
N GLU A 471 12.93 3.34 1.32
CA GLU A 471 12.56 3.96 0.05
C GLU A 471 11.59 3.04 -0.69
N LEU A 472 10.67 3.64 -1.44
CA LEU A 472 9.87 2.93 -2.44
C LEU A 472 9.72 3.79 -3.69
N GLN A 473 9.47 3.15 -4.82
CA GLN A 473 9.16 3.84 -6.07
C GLN A 473 7.67 3.83 -6.31
N THR A 474 7.12 4.93 -6.83
CA THR A 474 5.72 4.95 -7.25
C THR A 474 5.50 5.90 -8.43
N TRP A 475 4.56 5.54 -9.30
CA TRP A 475 4.12 6.35 -10.43
C TRP A 475 2.66 6.08 -10.74
N ILE A 476 2.07 6.88 -11.63
CA ILE A 476 0.78 6.59 -12.25
C ILE A 476 1.05 5.93 -13.61
N ARG A 477 0.52 4.73 -13.79
CA ARG A 477 0.41 4.10 -15.11
C ARG A 477 -0.89 4.56 -15.76
N LEU A 478 -0.78 5.24 -16.88
CA LEU A 478 -1.91 5.78 -17.64
C LEU A 478 -2.49 4.71 -18.58
N GLU A 479 -3.76 4.86 -18.96
CA GLU A 479 -4.46 3.97 -19.89
C GLU A 479 -3.82 3.93 -21.28
N SER A 480 -3.12 5.00 -21.71
CA SER A 480 -2.28 5.00 -22.91
C SER A 480 -1.02 4.12 -22.82
N GLY A 481 -0.71 3.60 -21.63
CA GLY A 481 0.58 3.00 -21.32
C GLY A 481 1.65 4.03 -20.95
N GLY A 482 1.33 5.33 -20.86
CA GLY A 482 2.24 6.36 -20.35
C GLY A 482 2.55 6.25 -18.86
N VAL A 483 3.60 6.94 -18.42
CA VAL A 483 3.96 7.09 -16.99
C VAL A 483 3.82 8.56 -16.60
N SER A 484 3.18 8.83 -15.47
CA SER A 484 3.07 10.17 -14.88
C SER A 484 3.48 10.15 -13.41
N GLY A 485 4.08 11.23 -12.92
CA GLY A 485 4.44 11.39 -11.50
C GLY A 485 5.34 10.28 -10.97
N ASN A 486 6.38 9.89 -11.72
CA ASN A 486 7.34 8.88 -11.31
C ASN A 486 8.29 9.44 -10.24
N VAL A 487 8.11 8.98 -9.00
CA VAL A 487 8.80 9.53 -7.83
C VAL A 487 9.39 8.45 -6.93
N SER A 488 10.49 8.80 -6.26
CA SER A 488 11.08 8.01 -5.19
C SER A 488 10.62 8.57 -3.84
N LEU A 489 9.85 7.80 -3.08
CA LEU A 489 9.46 8.20 -1.72
C LEU A 489 10.57 7.80 -0.76
N ASN A 490 11.40 8.76 -0.35
CA ASN A 490 12.58 8.54 0.47
C ASN A 490 12.81 9.73 1.45
N ALA A 491 14.02 9.83 2.01
CA ALA A 491 14.36 10.92 2.92
C ALA A 491 14.38 12.33 2.27
N THR A 492 14.55 12.43 0.96
CA THR A 492 14.73 13.68 0.19
C THR A 492 13.51 14.07 -0.65
N PHE A 493 12.49 13.21 -0.74
CA PHE A 493 11.20 13.55 -1.36
C PHE A 493 10.61 14.85 -0.79
N GLY A 494 10.09 15.71 -1.67
CA GLY A 494 9.68 17.10 -1.37
C GLY A 494 10.83 18.12 -1.48
N THR A 495 12.07 17.67 -1.74
CA THR A 495 13.20 18.53 -2.11
C THR A 495 13.89 18.07 -3.39
N ASP A 496 13.73 16.80 -3.75
CA ASP A 496 14.12 16.27 -5.06
C ASP A 496 13.30 16.94 -6.18
N LEU A 497 13.91 17.07 -7.36
CA LEU A 497 13.25 17.62 -8.55
C LEU A 497 12.83 16.49 -9.49
N TYR A 498 11.59 16.55 -9.92
CA TYR A 498 10.93 15.61 -10.81
C TYR A 498 10.36 16.34 -12.03
N ASP A 499 10.06 15.56 -13.08
CA ASP A 499 9.39 16.07 -14.26
C ASP A 499 7.95 16.48 -13.94
N GLU A 500 7.51 17.59 -14.51
CA GLU A 500 6.12 18.03 -14.44
C GLU A 500 5.20 17.03 -15.14
N VAL A 501 3.99 16.87 -14.60
CA VAL A 501 3.04 15.90 -15.13
C VAL A 501 2.20 16.46 -16.26
N ALA A 502 1.99 15.65 -17.30
CA ALA A 502 1.04 15.98 -18.35
C ALA A 502 -0.40 16.04 -17.80
N ARG A 503 -1.18 16.99 -18.30
CA ARG A 503 -2.57 17.26 -17.90
C ARG A 503 -3.55 16.87 -18.99
N GLU A 504 -3.27 15.76 -19.65
CA GLU A 504 -4.07 15.23 -20.76
C GLU A 504 -5.43 14.73 -20.26
N LYS A 505 -6.41 14.77 -21.15
CA LYS A 505 -7.80 14.38 -20.87
C LYS A 505 -8.25 13.32 -21.86
N THR A 506 -9.00 12.34 -21.37
CA THR A 506 -9.62 11.30 -22.19
C THR A 506 -11.14 11.34 -22.01
N PHE A 507 -11.85 11.32 -23.14
CA PHE A 507 -13.30 11.50 -23.15
C PHE A 507 -14.03 10.22 -23.55
N PHE A 508 -15.26 10.07 -23.07
CA PHE A 508 -16.21 9.09 -23.58
C PHE A 508 -17.17 9.79 -24.54
N ALA A 509 -17.10 9.49 -25.84
CA ALA A 509 -18.11 9.93 -26.77
C ALA A 509 -19.31 8.97 -26.64
N GLU A 510 -20.46 9.49 -26.22
CA GLU A 510 -21.70 8.72 -26.28
C GLU A 510 -21.97 8.32 -27.73
N GLY A 511 -21.80 7.03 -28.03
CA GLY A 511 -22.39 6.48 -29.24
C GLY A 511 -23.89 6.64 -29.11
N LYS A 512 -24.50 7.45 -29.98
CA LYS A 512 -25.96 7.46 -30.16
C LYS A 512 -26.43 6.01 -30.18
N ILE A 513 -27.27 5.62 -29.22
CA ILE A 513 -28.11 4.46 -29.39
C ILE A 513 -29.04 4.80 -30.56
N LEU A 514 -28.62 4.44 -31.77
CA LEU A 514 -29.52 4.36 -32.90
C LEU A 514 -30.34 3.11 -32.65
N ASP A 515 -31.57 3.32 -32.18
CA ASP A 515 -32.63 2.34 -32.30
C ASP A 515 -32.78 2.02 -33.80
N GLY A 516 -32.42 0.80 -34.19
CA GLY A 516 -32.28 0.45 -35.60
C GLY A 516 -31.97 -1.03 -35.79
N GLY A 517 -33.02 -1.82 -35.98
CA GLY A 517 -32.94 -3.27 -36.16
C GLY A 517 -32.16 -3.72 -37.40
N GLY A 518 -31.78 -5.01 -37.35
CA GLY A 518 -31.62 -5.92 -38.48
C GLY A 518 -30.69 -5.51 -39.62
N GLY A 519 -29.51 -6.14 -39.70
CA GLY A 519 -28.72 -6.14 -40.92
C GLY A 519 -27.34 -6.78 -40.75
N ASP A 520 -27.19 -7.96 -41.36
CA ASP A 520 -25.97 -8.74 -41.51
C ASP A 520 -24.90 -7.98 -42.33
N GLY A 521 -23.61 -8.27 -42.11
CA GLY A 521 -22.52 -7.77 -42.95
C GLY A 521 -21.19 -7.53 -42.23
N GLY A 522 -20.26 -8.48 -42.37
CA GLY A 522 -18.88 -8.36 -41.90
C GLY A 522 -18.05 -7.33 -42.67
N GLY A 523 -17.06 -6.74 -41.99
CA GLY A 523 -16.08 -5.85 -42.58
C GLY A 523 -15.01 -5.40 -41.59
N ASN A 524 -13.76 -5.80 -41.85
CA ASN A 524 -12.54 -5.35 -41.17
C ASN A 524 -12.38 -3.83 -41.34
N GLY A 525 -12.14 -3.09 -40.25
CA GLY A 525 -12.00 -1.62 -40.29
C GLY A 525 -10.96 -1.11 -39.31
N SER A 526 -9.78 -0.76 -39.85
CA SER A 526 -8.69 -0.04 -39.19
C SER A 526 -9.17 1.31 -38.65
N MET A 527 -8.90 1.62 -37.37
CA MET A 527 -9.11 2.96 -36.81
C MET A 527 -8.04 3.91 -37.36
N MET A 528 -8.46 4.86 -38.20
CA MET A 528 -7.69 6.08 -38.48
C MET A 528 -8.01 7.12 -37.41
N SER A 529 -6.98 7.64 -36.75
CA SER A 529 -7.04 8.84 -35.93
C SER A 529 -7.28 10.06 -36.82
N VAL A 530 -8.39 10.76 -36.62
CA VAL A 530 -8.62 12.08 -37.24
C VAL A 530 -8.31 13.13 -36.18
N SER A 531 -7.14 13.75 -36.30
CA SER A 531 -6.74 14.94 -35.55
C SER A 531 -7.44 16.17 -36.13
N PHE A 532 -8.22 16.87 -35.30
CA PHE A 532 -8.70 18.22 -35.63
C PHE A 532 -7.72 19.26 -35.09
N GLU A 533 -6.98 19.88 -35.99
CA GLU A 533 -6.18 21.09 -35.73
C GLU A 533 -7.12 22.30 -35.69
N MET A 534 -7.21 22.99 -34.55
CA MET A 534 -7.75 24.35 -34.50
C MET A 534 -6.59 25.33 -34.40
N THR A 535 -6.24 25.91 -35.55
CA THR A 535 -5.27 27.00 -35.66
C THR A 535 -5.92 28.32 -35.19
N ALA A 536 -5.54 28.82 -34.01
CA ALA A 536 -5.91 30.15 -33.58
C ALA A 536 -4.84 31.16 -34.04
N THR A 537 -5.13 31.89 -35.12
CA THR A 537 -4.32 33.02 -35.60
C THR A 537 -4.49 34.24 -34.67
N LYS A 538 -3.39 34.68 -34.08
CA LYS A 538 -3.23 35.99 -33.43
C LYS A 538 -3.39 37.11 -34.46
N SER A 539 -4.26 38.09 -34.18
CA SER A 539 -4.24 39.41 -34.79
C SER A 539 -4.07 40.44 -33.70
N VAL A 540 -2.96 41.18 -33.76
CA VAL A 540 -2.70 42.40 -32.99
C VAL A 540 -3.09 43.56 -33.88
N ASP A 541 -3.95 44.44 -33.41
CA ASP A 541 -3.92 45.86 -33.77
C ASP A 541 -4.54 46.67 -32.64
N GLY A 542 -3.79 47.65 -32.16
CA GLY A 542 -4.22 48.63 -31.17
C GLY A 542 -4.46 49.99 -31.82
N LEU A 543 -5.42 50.73 -31.28
CA LEU A 543 -5.43 52.19 -31.33
C LEU A 543 -6.33 52.74 -30.22
N GLY A 544 -5.84 53.81 -29.59
CA GLY A 544 -6.27 54.29 -28.29
C GLY A 544 -7.50 55.20 -28.30
N GLY A 545 -8.00 55.46 -27.09
CA GLY A 545 -9.07 56.41 -26.81
C GLY A 545 -9.25 56.59 -25.31
N ARG A 546 -8.92 57.79 -24.82
CA ARG A 546 -8.95 58.24 -23.43
C ARG A 546 -10.27 59.01 -23.20
N LEU A 547 -11.00 58.81 -22.09
CA LEU A 547 -11.57 59.88 -21.23
C LEU A 547 -12.44 59.33 -20.05
N THR A 548 -12.03 59.71 -18.84
CA THR A 548 -12.78 60.25 -17.66
C THR A 548 -14.15 59.72 -17.21
N THR A 549 -14.14 59.23 -15.95
CA THR A 549 -14.96 59.60 -14.75
C THR A 549 -16.49 59.68 -14.83
N THR A 550 -17.20 58.98 -13.92
CA THR A 550 -18.23 59.58 -13.03
C THR A 550 -18.60 58.61 -11.88
N THR A 551 -18.44 59.12 -10.66
CA THR A 551 -19.02 58.63 -9.40
C THR A 551 -20.48 59.05 -9.31
N MET A 552 -21.38 58.16 -8.89
CA MET A 552 -22.65 58.57 -8.27
C MET A 552 -23.00 57.64 -7.10
N MET A 553 -23.03 58.24 -5.90
CA MET A 553 -23.74 57.73 -4.74
C MET A 553 -25.24 58.06 -4.86
N MET A 554 -26.11 57.20 -4.33
CA MET A 554 -27.25 57.63 -3.52
C MET A 554 -27.80 56.49 -2.64
N GLY A 555 -27.82 56.75 -1.33
CA GLY A 555 -29.04 56.71 -0.51
C GLY A 555 -29.62 55.36 -0.11
N GLY A 556 -29.40 54.98 1.16
CA GLY A 556 -30.09 53.87 1.82
C GLY A 556 -31.46 54.22 2.39
N VAL A 557 -32.18 53.20 2.86
CA VAL A 557 -33.24 53.30 3.88
C VAL A 557 -33.20 52.04 4.75
N ALA A 558 -33.27 52.26 6.06
CA ALA A 558 -33.25 51.27 7.13
C ALA A 558 -34.53 50.44 7.23
N SER A 559 -34.44 49.24 7.82
CA SER A 559 -35.52 48.72 8.67
C SER A 559 -35.01 47.74 9.73
N SER A 560 -35.20 48.20 10.97
CA SER A 560 -35.34 47.55 12.27
C SER A 560 -35.39 46.02 12.37
N SER A 561 -34.52 45.51 13.23
CA SER A 561 -34.66 44.29 14.03
C SER A 561 -35.88 44.36 14.96
N LEU A 562 -36.75 43.36 14.90
CA LEU A 562 -37.77 43.07 15.90
C LEU A 562 -37.55 41.65 16.43
N SER A 563 -37.09 41.58 17.67
CA SER A 563 -37.14 40.41 18.53
C SER A 563 -38.59 40.17 18.97
N SER A 564 -39.09 38.95 18.79
CA SER A 564 -40.29 38.49 19.50
C SER A 564 -40.04 37.10 20.07
N SER A 565 -39.91 37.07 21.39
CA SER A 565 -40.19 35.93 22.25
C SER A 565 -41.66 35.56 22.14
N THR A 566 -41.97 34.27 22.07
CA THR A 566 -43.22 33.72 22.60
C THR A 566 -42.96 32.35 23.20
N ALA A 567 -43.32 32.23 24.46
CA ALA A 567 -43.41 31.00 25.22
C ALA A 567 -44.68 30.26 24.84
N ALA A 568 -44.61 28.92 24.81
CA ALA A 568 -45.76 28.07 25.06
C ALA A 568 -45.28 26.81 25.78
N ALA A 569 -45.64 26.74 27.06
CA ALA A 569 -45.64 25.52 27.85
C ALA A 569 -46.71 24.55 27.30
N VAL A 570 -46.54 23.25 27.56
CA VAL A 570 -47.55 22.37 28.18
C VAL A 570 -46.99 20.94 28.35
N SER A 571 -46.91 20.56 29.63
CA SER A 571 -47.08 19.25 30.28
C SER A 571 -46.27 18.01 29.89
N SER A 572 -45.44 17.58 30.84
CA SER A 572 -45.09 16.19 31.17
C SER A 572 -46.33 15.33 31.47
N PRO A 573 -46.22 13.99 31.36
CA PRO A 573 -46.18 13.21 32.60
C PRO A 573 -45.16 12.04 32.58
N SER A 574 -44.62 11.74 33.77
CA SER A 574 -43.92 10.51 34.14
C SER A 574 -44.75 9.77 35.20
N PRO A 575 -44.40 8.56 35.67
CA PRO A 575 -43.97 7.33 34.99
C PRO A 575 -44.86 6.13 35.40
N SER A 576 -44.74 4.98 34.72
CA SER A 576 -45.09 3.69 35.35
C SER A 576 -44.17 2.56 34.88
N ALA A 577 -43.76 1.78 35.87
CA ALA A 577 -42.83 0.66 35.81
C ALA A 577 -43.45 -0.57 35.12
N ASN A 578 -42.61 -1.41 34.49
CA ASN A 578 -42.49 -2.82 34.91
C ASN A 578 -41.41 -3.61 34.15
N SER A 579 -40.56 -4.25 34.97
CA SER A 579 -39.94 -5.57 34.84
C SER A 579 -39.07 -5.91 33.60
N ALA A 580 -37.76 -5.84 33.83
CA ALA A 580 -36.76 -6.69 33.18
C ALA A 580 -36.78 -8.13 33.76
N PRO A 581 -36.44 -9.18 32.97
CA PRO A 581 -35.97 -10.46 33.50
C PRO A 581 -34.42 -10.57 33.50
N PRO A 582 -33.85 -11.40 34.40
CA PRO A 582 -32.43 -11.37 34.77
C PRO A 582 -31.50 -12.17 33.83
N PRO A 583 -30.16 -11.98 33.94
CA PRO A 583 -29.18 -12.64 33.08
C PRO A 583 -28.96 -14.09 33.50
N ARG A 584 -28.79 -14.99 32.51
CA ARG A 584 -28.27 -16.34 32.73
C ARG A 584 -26.75 -16.35 32.58
N LEU A 585 -26.15 -17.04 33.56
CA LEU A 585 -24.73 -17.18 33.86
C LEU A 585 -24.19 -18.51 33.30
N VAL A 586 -22.87 -18.55 33.10
CA VAL A 586 -21.95 -19.73 32.97
C VAL A 586 -22.01 -20.44 31.59
N TRP A 587 -20.93 -20.76 30.86
CA TRP A 587 -19.62 -21.28 31.29
C TRP A 587 -18.46 -20.83 30.39
N GLY A 588 -17.31 -20.62 31.03
CA GLY A 588 -16.02 -20.51 30.35
C GLY A 588 -15.46 -21.87 29.95
N PHE A 589 -14.63 -21.85 28.93
CA PHE A 589 -13.52 -22.78 28.80
C PHE A 589 -12.27 -21.98 28.42
N ALA A 590 -11.30 -22.05 29.32
CA ALA A 590 -9.92 -21.75 29.01
C ALA A 590 -9.35 -22.86 28.12
N LEU A 591 -8.63 -22.48 27.07
CA LEU A 591 -7.44 -23.14 26.54
C LEU A 591 -6.68 -22.16 25.63
#